data_AF-A0A7V6Q6Y2-F1
#
_entry.id   AF-A0A7V6Q6Y2-F1
#
_cell.length_a   1.000
_cell.length_b   1.000
_cell.length_c   1.000
_cell.angle_alpha   90.00
_cell.angle_beta   90.00
_cell.angle_gamma   90.00
#
_symmetry.space_group_name_H-M   'P 1'
#
loop_
_entity.id
_entity.type
_entity.pdbx_description
1 polymer ?
#
loop_
_entity_poly.entity_id
_entity_poly.type
_entity_poly.pdbx_seq_one_letter_code
_entity_poly.pdbx_strand_id
1 'polypeptide(L)'
;MEKARRQQSGVREILEEAQSGKIYDVYCVPSGDQVSVIFFDVTDILEYEKRQEERVRNLYREVIYSVTQGKLLLVEQKEIELLKTGVYISSHPILTKTDVASCRRQVQEVLESRPLPSKVRYNILLGTSEAVTNVLKHATEGQMSLYMVGDHLRIFVSDNGSGIDLSELPRTTLMAGYSTKHSAGWGFYLLLKVMDRIVLSTSSQGTTIMLEINLVDAPEKAATDNITTLKEGNVHYA
;
A
#
# COMPACT_ATOMS: atom_id res chain seq x y z
N MET A 1 20.24 3.73 -34.81
CA MET A 1 21.36 4.16 -35.69
C MET A 1 21.18 5.56 -36.31
N GLU A 2 20.10 5.86 -37.04
CA GLU A 2 19.92 7.20 -37.67
C GLU A 2 19.91 8.36 -36.67
N LYS A 3 19.32 8.17 -35.49
CA LYS A 3 19.35 9.15 -34.39
C LYS A 3 20.77 9.45 -33.91
N ALA A 4 21.58 8.44 -33.65
CA ALA A 4 22.98 8.59 -33.20
C ALA A 4 23.84 9.31 -34.25
N ARG A 5 23.62 9.01 -35.54
CA ARG A 5 24.32 9.66 -36.65
C ARG A 5 23.91 11.12 -36.86
N ARG A 6 22.62 11.45 -36.72
CA ARG A 6 22.12 12.83 -36.81
C ARG A 6 22.53 13.70 -35.62
N GLN A 7 22.64 13.11 -34.42
CA GLN A 7 22.89 13.86 -33.19
C GLN A 7 24.38 13.88 -32.77
N GLN A 8 25.24 13.10 -33.45
CA GLN A 8 26.65 12.88 -33.07
C GLN A 8 26.83 12.57 -31.57
N SER A 9 25.87 11.88 -30.98
CA SER A 9 25.86 11.50 -29.57
C SER A 9 25.56 10.01 -29.44
N GLY A 10 26.11 9.41 -28.38
CA GLY A 10 25.81 8.02 -28.05
C GLY A 10 24.33 7.85 -27.75
N VAL A 11 23.69 6.85 -28.37
CA VAL A 11 22.29 6.49 -28.10
C VAL A 11 22.26 5.12 -27.44
N ARG A 12 21.57 5.02 -26.30
CA ARG A 12 21.30 3.75 -25.61
C ARG A 12 19.81 3.42 -25.74
N GLU A 13 19.50 2.21 -26.17
CA GLU A 13 18.13 1.70 -26.30
C GLU A 13 18.06 0.26 -25.78
N ILE A 14 16.97 -0.11 -25.13
CA ILE A 14 16.67 -1.50 -24.77
C ILE A 14 15.77 -2.07 -25.86
N LEU A 15 16.15 -3.22 -26.40
CA LEU A 15 15.38 -3.94 -27.42
C LEU A 15 14.95 -5.30 -26.89
N GLU A 16 13.70 -5.66 -27.12
CA GLU A 16 13.17 -7.00 -26.85
C GLU A 16 12.94 -7.73 -28.18
N GLU A 17 13.55 -8.89 -28.34
CA GLU A 17 13.40 -9.73 -29.53
C GLU A 17 12.11 -10.56 -29.39
N ALA A 18 11.07 -10.19 -30.13
CA ALA A 18 9.72 -10.76 -30.00
C ALA A 18 9.63 -12.29 -30.19
N GLN A 19 10.58 -12.92 -30.88
CA GLN A 19 10.56 -14.38 -31.12
C GLN A 19 11.21 -15.18 -29.99
N SER A 20 12.28 -14.66 -29.40
CA SER A 20 13.06 -15.36 -28.37
C SER A 20 12.75 -14.86 -26.96
N GLY A 21 12.15 -13.66 -26.84
CA GLY A 21 11.97 -12.94 -25.58
C GLY A 21 13.26 -12.33 -25.03
N LYS A 22 14.38 -12.40 -25.78
CA LYS A 22 15.66 -11.88 -25.31
C LYS A 22 15.65 -10.36 -25.26
N ILE A 23 16.27 -9.83 -24.20
CA ILE A 23 16.40 -8.41 -23.96
C ILE A 23 17.85 -8.00 -24.19
N TYR A 24 18.06 -7.04 -25.08
CA TYR A 24 19.37 -6.52 -25.43
C TYR A 24 19.49 -5.05 -25.01
N ASP A 25 20.57 -4.71 -24.32
CA ASP A 25 20.99 -3.32 -24.09
C ASP A 25 21.91 -2.89 -25.24
N VAL A 26 21.46 -1.92 -26.02
CA VAL A 26 22.06 -1.54 -27.30
C VAL A 26 22.64 -0.15 -27.22
N TYR A 27 23.94 -0.05 -27.47
CA TYR A 27 24.67 1.21 -27.52
C TYR A 27 25.08 1.50 -28.97
N CYS A 28 24.56 2.61 -29.52
CA CYS A 28 25.01 3.16 -30.78
C CYS A 28 26.00 4.29 -30.50
N VAL A 29 27.28 4.09 -30.81
CA VAL A 29 28.34 5.09 -30.59
C VAL A 29 28.83 5.59 -31.96
N PRO A 30 28.60 6.86 -32.31
CA PRO A 30 29.13 7.42 -33.55
C PRO A 30 30.65 7.59 -33.45
N SER A 31 31.36 7.25 -34.52
CA SER A 31 32.82 7.44 -34.66
C SER A 31 33.11 7.90 -36.09
N GLY A 32 33.24 9.22 -36.27
CA GLY A 32 33.35 9.83 -37.60
C GLY A 32 32.09 9.57 -38.44
N ASP A 33 32.28 8.98 -39.63
CA ASP A 33 31.18 8.61 -40.55
C ASP A 33 30.55 7.24 -40.25
N GLN A 34 31.10 6.50 -39.28
CA GLN A 34 30.61 5.18 -38.89
C GLN A 34 29.84 5.24 -37.57
N VAL A 35 28.96 4.26 -37.36
CA VAL A 35 28.28 4.06 -36.07
C VAL A 35 28.58 2.64 -35.62
N SER A 36 29.30 2.51 -34.51
CA SER A 36 29.50 1.23 -33.84
C SER A 36 28.25 0.89 -33.06
N VAL A 37 27.78 -0.35 -33.18
CA VAL A 37 26.64 -0.85 -32.41
C VAL A 37 27.10 -1.99 -31.53
N ILE A 38 26.91 -1.83 -30.23
CA ILE A 38 27.26 -2.81 -29.20
C ILE A 38 25.95 -3.34 -28.63
N PHE A 39 25.83 -4.67 -28.56
CA PHE A 39 24.67 -5.36 -28.00
C PHE A 39 25.13 -6.19 -26.80
N PHE A 40 24.49 -5.98 -25.65
CA PHE A 40 24.64 -6.85 -24.50
C PHE A 40 23.34 -7.63 -24.30
N ASP A 41 23.41 -8.95 -24.36
CA ASP A 41 22.29 -9.79 -23.89
C ASP A 41 22.19 -9.64 -22.37
N VAL A 42 21.15 -8.95 -21.92
CA VAL A 42 20.89 -8.67 -20.50
C VAL A 42 19.73 -9.51 -19.96
N THR A 43 19.23 -10.46 -20.75
CA THR A 43 18.05 -11.29 -20.42
C THR A 43 18.23 -11.96 -19.06
N ASP A 44 19.33 -12.71 -18.88
CA ASP A 44 19.60 -13.45 -17.64
C ASP A 44 19.70 -12.53 -16.42
N ILE A 45 20.27 -11.33 -16.60
CA ILE A 45 20.46 -10.34 -15.53
C ILE A 45 19.10 -9.78 -15.10
N LEU A 46 18.28 -9.35 -16.05
CA LEU A 46 16.94 -8.80 -15.77
C LEU A 46 15.99 -9.85 -15.20
N GLU A 47 16.03 -11.08 -15.71
CA GLU A 47 15.28 -12.21 -15.15
C GLU A 47 15.75 -12.56 -13.73
N TYR A 48 17.05 -12.48 -13.47
CA TYR A 48 17.59 -12.67 -12.14
C TYR A 48 17.11 -11.58 -11.17
N GLU A 49 17.20 -10.30 -11.55
CA GLU A 49 16.72 -9.17 -10.74
C GLU A 49 15.23 -9.30 -10.42
N LYS A 50 14.40 -9.55 -11.44
CA LYS A 50 12.95 -9.77 -11.24
C LYS A 50 12.66 -10.92 -10.30
N ARG A 51 13.37 -12.05 -10.43
CA ARG A 51 13.23 -13.19 -9.49
C ARG A 51 13.65 -12.84 -8.07
N GLN A 52 14.66 -12.00 -7.89
CA GLN A 52 15.06 -11.53 -6.55
C GLN A 52 13.99 -10.62 -5.95
N GLU A 53 13.44 -9.67 -6.72
CA GLU A 53 12.36 -8.80 -6.27
C GLU A 53 11.12 -9.60 -5.87
N GLU A 54 10.69 -10.55 -6.71
CA GLU A 54 9.57 -11.45 -6.40
C GLU A 54 9.84 -12.29 -5.14
N ARG A 55 11.07 -12.80 -4.98
CA ARG A 55 11.46 -13.56 -3.78
C ARG A 55 11.41 -12.71 -2.53
N VAL A 56 11.95 -11.50 -2.56
CA VAL A 56 11.91 -10.55 -1.44
C VAL A 56 10.46 -10.20 -1.09
N ARG A 57 9.65 -9.90 -2.10
CA ARG A 57 8.22 -9.59 -1.92
C ARG A 57 7.47 -10.76 -1.30
N ASN A 58 7.68 -11.98 -1.77
CA ASN A 58 7.06 -13.19 -1.19
C ASN A 58 7.47 -13.42 0.26
N LEU A 59 8.74 -13.19 0.60
CA LEU A 59 9.20 -13.27 1.99
C LEU A 59 8.47 -12.26 2.88
N TYR A 60 8.33 -11.00 2.43
CA TYR A 60 7.56 -10.00 3.18
C TYR A 60 6.08 -10.39 3.31
N ARG A 61 5.45 -10.94 2.26
CA ARG A 61 4.07 -11.46 2.31
C ARG A 61 3.93 -12.51 3.41
N GLU A 62 4.83 -13.49 3.47
CA GLU A 62 4.81 -14.56 4.48
C GLU A 62 5.06 -14.06 5.89
N VAL A 63 6.06 -13.18 6.07
CA VAL A 63 6.39 -12.60 7.37
C VAL A 63 5.20 -11.80 7.90
N ILE A 64 4.69 -10.83 7.13
CA ILE A 64 3.56 -9.98 7.53
C ILE A 64 2.32 -10.81 7.85
N TYR A 65 2.00 -11.80 7.02
CA TYR A 65 0.89 -12.71 7.28
C TYR A 65 1.06 -13.42 8.63
N SER A 66 2.25 -13.99 8.88
CA SER A 66 2.54 -14.74 10.10
C SER A 66 2.49 -13.86 11.35
N VAL A 67 3.14 -12.70 11.33
CA VAL A 67 3.23 -11.82 12.51
C VAL A 67 1.91 -11.11 12.82
N THR A 68 1.04 -10.95 11.83
CA THR A 68 -0.32 -10.38 12.02
C THR A 68 -1.39 -11.45 12.21
N GLN A 69 -1.01 -12.73 12.32
CA GLN A 69 -1.93 -13.86 12.47
C GLN A 69 -3.00 -13.89 11.38
N GLY A 70 -2.59 -13.60 10.14
CA GLY A 70 -3.44 -13.57 8.96
C GLY A 70 -4.35 -12.35 8.84
N LYS A 71 -4.29 -11.39 9.77
CA LYS A 71 -5.12 -10.16 9.70
C LYS A 71 -4.69 -9.22 8.59
N LEU A 72 -3.39 -9.10 8.31
CA LEU A 72 -2.87 -8.29 7.21
C LEU A 72 -2.31 -9.18 6.12
N LEU A 73 -2.86 -9.04 4.92
CA LEU A 73 -2.40 -9.72 3.73
C LEU A 73 -1.77 -8.71 2.78
N LEU A 74 -0.51 -8.98 2.39
CA LEU A 74 0.12 -8.26 1.29
C LEU A 74 -0.13 -9.01 -0.01
N VAL A 75 -0.63 -8.31 -1.03
CA VAL A 75 -1.07 -8.90 -2.31
C VAL A 75 -0.65 -8.04 -3.50
N GLU A 76 -0.73 -8.60 -4.70
CA GLU A 76 -0.60 -7.87 -5.97
C GLU A 76 -1.81 -6.98 -6.25
N GLN A 77 -1.61 -5.96 -7.09
CA GLN A 77 -2.69 -5.06 -7.49
C GLN A 77 -3.85 -5.84 -8.12
N LYS A 78 -3.56 -6.80 -9.01
CA LYS A 78 -4.60 -7.66 -9.60
C LYS A 78 -5.39 -8.45 -8.56
N GLU A 79 -4.76 -8.88 -7.47
CA GLU A 79 -5.41 -9.68 -6.42
C GLU A 79 -6.36 -8.83 -5.59
N ILE A 80 -5.97 -7.60 -5.22
CA ILE A 80 -6.85 -6.70 -4.46
C ILE A 80 -8.03 -6.18 -5.30
N GLU A 81 -7.83 -5.96 -6.60
CA GLU A 81 -8.92 -5.57 -7.51
C GLU A 81 -10.00 -6.64 -7.61
N LEU A 82 -9.61 -7.93 -7.60
CA LEU A 82 -10.56 -9.05 -7.56
C LEU A 82 -11.40 -9.11 -6.27
N LEU A 83 -11.04 -8.36 -5.22
CA LEU A 83 -11.81 -8.27 -3.98
C LEU A 83 -12.92 -7.22 -4.02
N LYS A 84 -12.96 -6.35 -5.05
CA LYS A 84 -14.02 -5.38 -5.29
C LYS A 84 -15.28 -6.06 -5.82
N THR A 85 -15.84 -6.94 -4.99
CA THR A 85 -17.01 -7.76 -5.25
C THR A 85 -18.15 -7.37 -4.32
N GLY A 86 -19.36 -7.88 -4.59
CA GLY A 86 -20.54 -7.63 -3.76
C GLY A 86 -21.31 -6.39 -4.19
N VAL A 87 -22.08 -5.83 -3.27
CA VAL A 87 -22.91 -4.65 -3.54
C VAL A 87 -22.07 -3.40 -3.38
N TYR A 88 -21.82 -2.71 -4.49
CA TYR A 88 -21.23 -1.37 -4.47
C TYR A 88 -22.18 -0.37 -3.80
N ILE A 89 -21.67 0.40 -2.84
CA ILE A 89 -22.46 1.39 -2.10
C ILE A 89 -22.19 2.79 -2.63
N SER A 90 -20.91 3.21 -2.61
CA SER A 90 -20.49 4.55 -2.99
C SER A 90 -19.00 4.62 -3.28
N SER A 91 -18.57 5.75 -3.85
CA SER A 91 -17.17 6.14 -3.93
C SER A 91 -17.02 7.64 -3.70
N HIS A 92 -15.83 8.04 -3.27
CA HIS A 92 -15.49 9.44 -2.99
C HIS A 92 -14.04 9.73 -3.45
N PRO A 93 -13.80 10.75 -4.29
CA PRO A 93 -12.45 11.18 -4.62
C PRO A 93 -11.81 11.87 -3.40
N ILE A 94 -10.52 11.62 -3.18
CA ILE A 94 -9.75 12.17 -2.06
C ILE A 94 -8.74 13.16 -2.64
N LEU A 95 -8.97 14.46 -2.44
CA LEU A 95 -8.12 15.52 -3.00
C LEU A 95 -7.67 16.51 -1.92
N THR A 96 -8.48 16.68 -0.87
CA THR A 96 -8.34 17.74 0.12
C THR A 96 -8.57 17.22 1.54
N LYS A 97 -8.12 17.97 2.54
CA LYS A 97 -8.33 17.62 3.96
C LYS A 97 -9.81 17.52 4.35
N THR A 98 -10.70 18.25 3.67
CA THR A 98 -12.14 18.16 3.92
C THR A 98 -12.73 16.81 3.49
N ASP A 99 -12.07 16.09 2.59
CA ASP A 99 -12.53 14.77 2.13
C ASP A 99 -12.43 13.71 3.21
N VAL A 100 -11.57 13.87 4.22
CA VAL A 100 -11.52 12.98 5.39
C VAL A 100 -12.86 12.95 6.11
N ALA A 101 -13.46 14.12 6.34
CA ALA A 101 -14.76 14.24 7.00
C ALA A 101 -15.90 13.72 6.11
N SER A 102 -15.83 13.97 4.80
CA SER A 102 -16.81 13.47 3.83
C SER A 102 -16.80 11.94 3.72
N CYS A 103 -15.62 11.33 3.59
CA CYS A 103 -15.46 9.88 3.56
C CYS A 103 -15.96 9.24 4.86
N ARG A 104 -15.58 9.81 6.01
CA ARG A 104 -16.05 9.36 7.33
C ARG A 104 -17.59 9.40 7.42
N ARG A 105 -18.23 10.43 6.87
CA ARG A 105 -19.69 10.56 6.85
C ARG A 105 -20.35 9.47 6.00
N GLN A 106 -19.84 9.20 4.81
CA GLN A 106 -20.36 8.11 3.96
C GLN A 106 -20.30 6.76 4.66
N VAL A 107 -19.18 6.46 5.33
CA VAL A 107 -19.07 5.23 6.13
C VAL A 107 -20.07 5.26 7.28
N GLN A 108 -20.22 6.39 7.98
CA GLN A 108 -21.19 6.51 9.07
C GLN A 108 -22.62 6.20 8.62
N GLU A 109 -23.06 6.72 7.47
CA GLU A 109 -24.39 6.47 6.89
C GLU A 109 -24.64 4.97 6.65
N VAL A 110 -23.61 4.22 6.20
CA VAL A 110 -23.71 2.76 6.05
C VAL A 110 -23.89 2.03 7.39
N LEU A 111 -23.32 2.57 8.46
CA LEU A 111 -23.38 2.00 9.80
C LEU A 111 -24.65 2.40 10.58
N GLU A 112 -25.32 3.50 10.22
CA GLU A 112 -26.47 4.05 10.97
C GLU A 112 -27.63 3.07 11.10
N SER A 113 -27.90 2.30 10.04
CA SER A 113 -28.97 1.30 10.03
C SER A 113 -28.63 0.01 10.79
N ARG A 114 -27.46 -0.07 11.44
CA ARG A 114 -26.95 -1.32 12.04
C ARG A 114 -26.77 -1.25 13.56
N PRO A 115 -27.15 -2.31 14.28
CA PRO A 115 -27.02 -2.40 15.74
C PRO A 115 -25.58 -2.70 16.16
N LEU A 116 -24.67 -1.74 15.93
CA LEU A 116 -23.26 -1.85 16.29
C LEU A 116 -22.98 -1.16 17.63
N PRO A 117 -22.15 -1.75 18.51
CA PRO A 117 -21.64 -1.07 19.70
C PRO A 117 -20.96 0.25 19.33
N SER A 118 -21.16 1.29 20.15
CA SER A 118 -20.59 2.63 19.89
C SER A 118 -19.07 2.62 19.69
N LYS A 119 -18.36 1.77 20.43
CA LYS A 119 -16.91 1.59 20.33
C LYS A 119 -16.49 1.02 18.97
N VAL A 120 -17.19 -0.01 18.48
CA VAL A 120 -16.95 -0.61 17.16
C VAL A 120 -17.17 0.44 16.08
N ARG A 121 -18.30 1.15 16.14
CA ARG A 121 -18.63 2.23 15.20
C ARG A 121 -17.53 3.28 15.16
N TYR A 122 -17.11 3.77 16.33
CA TYR A 122 -16.02 4.74 16.45
C TYR A 122 -14.72 4.23 15.80
N ASN A 123 -14.36 2.98 16.07
CA ASN A 123 -13.14 2.36 15.54
C ASN A 123 -13.16 2.22 14.01
N ILE A 124 -14.29 1.84 13.40
CA ILE A 124 -14.45 1.79 11.93
C ILE A 124 -14.22 3.18 11.33
N LEU A 125 -14.85 4.20 11.92
CA LEU A 125 -14.74 5.58 11.46
C LEU A 125 -13.32 6.13 11.61
N LEU A 126 -12.64 5.82 12.71
CA LEU A 126 -11.25 6.21 12.93
C LEU A 126 -10.31 5.52 11.94
N GLY A 127 -10.48 4.21 11.71
CA GLY A 127 -9.71 3.48 10.71
C GLY A 127 -9.90 4.02 9.30
N THR A 128 -11.14 4.40 8.94
CA THR A 128 -11.44 5.09 7.68
C THR A 128 -10.67 6.41 7.58
N SER A 129 -10.70 7.23 8.63
CA SER A 129 -9.99 8.51 8.65
C SER A 129 -8.48 8.35 8.54
N GLU A 130 -7.88 7.34 9.18
CA GLU A 130 -6.45 7.07 9.04
C GLU A 130 -6.09 6.66 7.60
N ALA A 131 -6.86 5.76 6.99
CA ALA A 131 -6.62 5.33 5.61
C ALA A 131 -6.71 6.51 4.62
N VAL A 132 -7.76 7.33 4.74
CA VAL A 132 -7.94 8.52 3.87
C VAL A 132 -6.88 9.59 4.14
N THR A 133 -6.46 9.75 5.40
CA THR A 133 -5.40 10.71 5.75
C THR A 133 -4.05 10.27 5.19
N ASN A 134 -3.78 8.97 5.10
CA ASN A 134 -2.56 8.47 4.49
C ASN A 134 -2.46 8.84 3.01
N VAL A 135 -3.57 8.80 2.25
CA VAL A 135 -3.62 9.31 0.88
C VAL A 135 -3.13 10.76 0.83
N LEU A 136 -3.71 11.64 1.65
CA LEU A 136 -3.36 13.07 1.66
C LEU A 136 -1.93 13.39 2.14
N LYS A 137 -1.28 12.44 2.83
CA LYS A 137 0.11 12.59 3.29
C LYS A 137 1.12 12.11 2.25
N HIS A 138 0.75 11.11 1.46
CA HIS A 138 1.69 10.35 0.63
C HIS A 138 1.44 10.45 -0.87
N ALA A 139 0.30 11.02 -1.26
CA ALA A 139 -0.12 11.17 -2.65
C ALA A 139 -0.81 12.52 -2.88
N THR A 140 -0.95 12.89 -4.15
CA THR A 140 -1.69 14.09 -4.55
C THR A 140 -3.20 13.84 -4.62
N GLU A 141 -3.59 12.61 -4.95
CA GLU A 141 -4.99 12.23 -5.08
C GLU A 141 -5.20 10.75 -4.74
N GLY A 142 -6.46 10.40 -4.50
CA GLY A 142 -6.87 9.02 -4.32
C GLY A 142 -8.38 8.86 -4.40
N GLN A 143 -8.85 7.67 -4.04
CA GLN A 143 -10.25 7.29 -4.10
C GLN A 143 -10.60 6.38 -2.93
N MET A 144 -11.71 6.66 -2.27
CA MET A 144 -12.38 5.69 -1.40
C MET A 144 -13.55 5.03 -2.15
N SER A 145 -13.76 3.73 -1.95
CA SER A 145 -14.98 3.04 -2.39
C SER A 145 -15.45 2.02 -1.36
N LEU A 146 -16.78 1.87 -1.26
CA LEU A 146 -17.44 1.06 -0.24
C LEU A 146 -18.22 -0.08 -0.89
N TYR A 147 -18.05 -1.29 -0.34
CA TYR A 147 -18.74 -2.49 -0.81
C TYR A 147 -19.30 -3.28 0.38
N MET A 148 -20.47 -3.89 0.17
CA MET A 148 -21.01 -4.91 1.07
C MET A 148 -20.87 -6.30 0.48
N VAL A 149 -20.30 -7.23 1.26
CA VAL A 149 -20.18 -8.65 0.91
C VAL A 149 -20.79 -9.47 2.05
N GLY A 150 -22.06 -9.87 1.88
CA GLY A 150 -22.85 -10.41 2.99
C GLY A 150 -22.91 -9.40 4.15
N ASP A 151 -22.47 -9.82 5.33
CA ASP A 151 -22.41 -8.97 6.52
C ASP A 151 -21.11 -8.17 6.68
N HIS A 152 -20.19 -8.29 5.72
CA HIS A 152 -18.90 -7.59 5.77
C HIS A 152 -18.96 -6.27 5.01
N LEU A 153 -18.56 -5.18 5.67
CA LEU A 153 -18.24 -3.93 5.01
C LEU A 153 -16.78 -3.94 4.58
N ARG A 154 -16.55 -3.68 3.29
CA ARG A 154 -15.22 -3.46 2.71
C ARG A 154 -15.06 -1.99 2.34
N ILE A 155 -14.00 -1.39 2.86
CA ILE A 155 -13.61 -0.01 2.59
C ILE A 155 -12.30 -0.06 1.82
N PHE A 156 -12.34 0.24 0.53
CA PHE A 156 -11.15 0.39 -0.29
C PHE A 156 -10.71 1.84 -0.29
N VAL A 157 -9.42 2.08 -0.07
CA VAL A 157 -8.78 3.37 -0.23
C VAL A 157 -7.56 3.17 -1.11
N SER A 158 -7.49 3.88 -2.22
CA SER A 158 -6.37 3.83 -3.16
C SER A 158 -5.78 5.21 -3.39
N ASP A 159 -4.48 5.27 -3.63
CA ASP A 159 -3.74 6.47 -3.99
C ASP A 159 -2.77 6.19 -5.15
N ASN A 160 -2.24 7.27 -5.74
CA ASN A 160 -1.20 7.24 -6.77
C ASN A 160 0.17 7.72 -6.26
N GLY A 161 0.43 7.55 -4.97
CA GLY A 161 1.68 7.94 -4.33
C GLY A 161 2.85 7.01 -4.67
N SER A 162 3.98 7.21 -3.98
CA SER A 162 5.21 6.43 -4.20
C SER A 162 5.17 4.99 -3.66
N GLY A 163 4.04 4.57 -3.09
CA GLY A 163 3.94 3.30 -2.36
C GLY A 163 4.53 3.35 -0.95
N ILE A 164 4.51 2.18 -0.30
CA ILE A 164 5.08 1.93 1.03
C ILE A 164 6.33 1.07 0.86
N ASP A 165 7.42 1.48 1.51
CA ASP A 165 8.61 0.63 1.61
C ASP A 165 8.29 -0.62 2.44
N LEU A 166 8.34 -1.79 1.79
CA LEU A 166 8.04 -3.08 2.40
C LEU A 166 8.95 -3.38 3.59
N SER A 167 10.18 -2.86 3.61
CA SER A 167 11.11 -3.06 4.70
C SER A 167 10.69 -2.35 6.00
N GLU A 168 9.86 -1.32 5.89
CA GLU A 168 9.33 -0.54 7.00
C GLU A 168 7.99 -1.10 7.52
N LEU A 169 7.29 -1.94 6.75
CA LEU A 169 6.01 -2.53 7.14
C LEU A 169 6.09 -3.39 8.41
N PRO A 170 7.04 -4.33 8.58
CA PRO A 170 7.15 -5.11 9.81
C PRO A 170 7.37 -4.25 11.05
N ARG A 171 8.17 -3.18 10.93
CA ARG A 171 8.45 -2.27 12.05
C ARG A 171 7.21 -1.47 12.44
N THR A 172 6.53 -0.90 11.45
CA THR A 172 5.31 -0.09 11.66
C THR A 172 4.10 -0.90 12.09
N THR A 173 4.05 -2.20 11.77
CA THR A 173 2.96 -3.10 12.19
C THR A 173 3.19 -3.75 13.56
N LEU A 174 4.44 -4.05 13.93
CA LEU A 174 4.76 -4.82 15.14
C LEU A 174 5.26 -4.00 16.33
N MET A 175 5.86 -2.84 16.10
CA MET A 175 6.41 -2.02 17.19
C MET A 175 5.45 -0.89 17.55
N ALA A 176 4.68 -1.09 18.62
CA ALA A 176 3.89 -0.02 19.22
C ALA A 176 4.80 1.17 19.56
N GLY A 177 4.54 2.34 18.96
CA GLY A 177 5.32 3.56 19.20
C GLY A 177 6.54 3.77 18.31
N TYR A 178 6.82 2.89 17.33
CA TYR A 178 7.86 3.15 16.33
C TYR A 178 7.32 4.09 15.24
N SER A 179 7.58 5.39 15.41
CA SER A 179 7.32 6.40 14.40
C SER A 179 8.60 6.63 13.60
N THR A 180 8.63 6.20 12.34
CA THR A 180 9.53 6.84 11.39
C THR A 180 9.00 8.25 11.12
N LYS A 181 9.89 9.19 10.78
CA LYS A 181 9.52 10.60 10.48
C LYS A 181 8.48 10.76 9.36
N HIS A 182 8.13 9.68 8.66
CA HIS A 182 7.25 9.66 7.50
C HIS A 182 5.90 8.99 7.73
N SER A 183 5.71 8.17 8.76
CA SER A 183 4.39 7.59 9.07
C SER A 183 4.03 7.94 10.50
N ALA A 184 2.79 8.40 10.73
CA ALA A 184 2.25 8.39 12.08
C ALA A 184 2.13 6.90 12.46
N GLY A 185 3.12 6.38 13.20
CA GLY A 185 3.31 4.96 13.55
C GLY A 185 2.19 4.31 14.38
N TRP A 186 1.00 4.92 14.36
CA TRP A 186 -0.22 4.47 15.02
C TRP A 186 -1.29 3.99 14.03
N GLY A 187 -1.25 4.42 12.75
CA GLY A 187 -2.31 4.16 11.78
C GLY A 187 -2.52 2.67 11.50
N PHE A 188 -1.47 1.95 11.06
CA PHE A 188 -1.55 0.51 10.80
C PHE A 188 -1.78 -0.32 12.07
N TYR A 189 -1.12 0.05 13.18
CA TYR A 189 -1.31 -0.61 14.46
C TYR A 189 -2.77 -0.52 14.94
N LEU A 190 -3.39 0.66 14.84
CA LEU A 190 -4.80 0.84 15.14
C LEU A 190 -5.67 0.00 14.20
N LEU A 191 -5.43 0.06 12.90
CA LEU A 191 -6.18 -0.72 11.92
C LEU A 191 -6.13 -2.22 12.24
N LEU A 192 -4.96 -2.77 12.59
CA LEU A 192 -4.76 -4.18 12.97
C LEU A 192 -5.54 -4.59 14.24
N LYS A 193 -5.74 -3.64 15.17
CA LYS A 193 -6.53 -3.87 16.37
C LYS A 193 -8.02 -3.89 16.08
N VAL A 194 -8.48 -3.03 15.17
CA VAL A 194 -9.90 -2.75 15.01
C VAL A 194 -10.57 -3.47 13.85
N MET A 195 -9.83 -3.77 12.79
CA MET A 195 -10.36 -4.46 11.61
C MET A 195 -10.26 -5.97 11.77
N ASP A 196 -11.15 -6.70 11.11
CA ASP A 196 -11.09 -8.16 11.08
C ASP A 196 -10.08 -8.64 10.05
N ARG A 197 -10.01 -7.95 8.90
CA ARG A 197 -9.02 -8.21 7.86
C ARG A 197 -8.60 -6.91 7.17
N ILE A 198 -7.32 -6.84 6.82
CA ILE A 198 -6.69 -5.78 6.04
C ILE A 198 -5.99 -6.43 4.86
N VAL A 199 -6.23 -5.92 3.66
CA VAL A 199 -5.49 -6.33 2.46
C VAL A 199 -4.79 -5.11 1.89
N LEU A 200 -3.49 -5.24 1.64
CA LEU A 200 -2.63 -4.16 1.18
C LEU A 200 -1.95 -4.57 -0.13
N SER A 201 -2.11 -3.73 -1.15
CA SER A 201 -1.29 -3.74 -2.35
C SER A 201 -0.50 -2.43 -2.41
N THR A 202 0.80 -2.51 -2.67
CA THR A 202 1.64 -1.32 -2.80
C THR A 202 2.74 -1.55 -3.82
N SER A 203 3.06 -0.48 -4.55
CA SER A 203 4.11 -0.41 -5.57
C SER A 203 4.51 1.06 -5.78
N SER A 204 5.49 1.29 -6.66
CA SER A 204 5.86 2.64 -7.10
C SER A 204 4.73 3.40 -7.82
N GLN A 205 3.64 2.73 -8.22
CA GLN A 205 2.47 3.34 -8.87
C GLN A 205 1.38 3.78 -7.88
N GLY A 206 1.52 3.44 -6.59
CA GLY A 206 0.52 3.77 -5.57
C GLY A 206 0.28 2.66 -4.57
N THR A 207 -0.60 2.96 -3.62
CA THR A 207 -1.06 2.02 -2.60
C THR A 207 -2.56 1.84 -2.67
N THR A 208 -3.03 0.61 -2.46
CA THR A 208 -4.44 0.30 -2.22
C THR A 208 -4.54 -0.49 -0.92
N ILE A 209 -5.37 -0.01 0.00
CA ILE A 209 -5.72 -0.70 1.23
C ILE A 209 -7.22 -1.03 1.23
N MET A 210 -7.55 -2.27 1.56
CA MET A 210 -8.91 -2.72 1.83
C MET A 210 -9.02 -3.03 3.33
N LEU A 211 -9.94 -2.34 3.99
CA LEU A 211 -10.34 -2.64 5.37
C LEU A 211 -11.62 -3.45 5.34
N GLU A 212 -11.67 -4.57 6.04
CA GLU A 212 -12.85 -5.41 6.14
C GLU A 212 -13.24 -5.62 7.60
N ILE A 213 -14.54 -5.47 7.87
CA ILE A 213 -15.13 -5.69 9.18
C ILE A 213 -16.48 -6.40 9.05
N ASN A 214 -16.71 -7.40 9.90
CA ASN A 214 -17.99 -8.05 10.06
C ASN A 214 -18.92 -7.15 10.88
N LEU A 215 -20.09 -6.81 10.34
CA LEU A 215 -21.03 -5.89 10.98
C LEU A 215 -22.09 -6.57 11.85
N VAL A 216 -22.06 -7.90 11.97
CA VAL A 216 -22.93 -8.69 12.86
C VAL A 216 -22.16 -9.20 14.07
N ASP A 217 -20.90 -9.58 13.87
CA ASP A 217 -20.07 -10.25 14.88
C ASP A 217 -19.00 -9.35 15.49
N ALA A 218 -19.07 -8.03 15.28
CA ALA A 218 -18.04 -7.09 15.76
C ALA A 218 -17.91 -7.15 17.29
N PRO A 219 -16.92 -7.88 17.85
CA PRO A 219 -16.86 -8.09 19.28
C PRO A 219 -16.46 -6.77 19.93
N GLU A 220 -16.80 -6.61 21.21
CA GLU A 220 -16.23 -5.57 22.05
C GLU A 220 -14.75 -5.90 22.29
N LYS A 221 -13.88 -5.71 21.28
CA LYS A 221 -12.44 -5.98 21.40
C LYS A 221 -11.88 -5.01 22.44
N ALA A 222 -11.57 -5.56 23.62
CA ALA A 222 -11.02 -4.84 24.75
C ALA A 222 -9.65 -4.26 24.37
N ALA A 223 -9.47 -2.97 24.62
CA ALA A 223 -8.15 -2.37 24.68
C ALA A 223 -7.71 -2.51 26.14
N THR A 224 -7.36 -3.72 26.55
CA THR A 224 -6.59 -3.92 27.78
C THR A 224 -5.14 -3.94 27.32
N ASP A 225 -4.52 -2.77 27.37
CA ASP A 225 -3.18 -2.60 27.93
C ASP A 225 -2.92 -1.08 28.05
N ASN A 226 -2.64 -0.69 29.28
CA ASN A 226 -2.59 0.67 29.79
C ASN A 226 -1.58 1.54 29.03
N ILE A 227 -2.03 2.64 28.42
CA ILE A 227 -1.17 3.73 27.91
C ILE A 227 -0.93 4.80 29.02
N THR A 228 -1.19 4.48 30.29
CA THR A 228 -1.08 5.44 31.41
C THR A 228 0.09 5.12 32.33
N THR A 229 1.30 4.94 31.79
CA THR A 229 2.51 4.85 32.64
C THR A 229 3.80 5.29 31.93
N LEU A 230 3.78 6.35 31.13
CA LEU A 230 5.00 7.05 30.71
C LEU A 230 4.81 8.58 30.72
N LYS A 231 4.35 9.10 31.86
CA LYS A 231 4.56 10.49 32.26
C LYS A 231 4.81 10.50 33.76
N GLU A 232 6.05 10.26 34.14
CA GLU A 232 6.75 10.83 35.30
C GLU A 232 8.05 10.06 35.52
N GLY A 233 9.17 10.78 35.52
CA GLY A 233 10.50 10.20 35.64
C GLY A 233 11.58 11.10 35.07
N ASN A 234 11.48 12.39 35.37
CA ASN A 234 12.58 13.32 35.22
C ASN A 234 13.49 13.17 36.45
N VAL A 235 14.79 13.41 36.27
CA VAL A 235 15.79 13.82 37.29
C VAL A 235 16.71 12.74 37.92
N HIS A 236 18.01 12.92 37.59
CA HIS A 236 19.27 12.61 38.29
C HIS A 236 19.61 11.19 38.78
N TYR A 237 20.79 10.72 38.37
CA TYR A 237 21.92 10.59 39.31
C TYR A 237 23.29 10.64 38.60
N ALA A 238 24.19 11.41 39.24
CA ALA A 238 25.67 11.46 39.17
C ALA A 238 26.38 11.39 37.81
#